data_AF-A0A7Y3HE96-F1
#
_entry.id   AF-A0A7Y3HE96-F1
#
_cell.length_a   1.000
_cell.length_b   1.000
_cell.length_c   1.000
_cell.angle_alpha   90.00
_cell.angle_beta   90.00
_cell.angle_gamma   90.00
#
_symmetry.space_group_name_H-M   'P 1'
#
loop_
_entity.id
_entity.type
_entity.pdbx_description
1 polymer ?
#
loop_
_entity_poly.entity_id
_entity_poly.type
_entity_poly.pdbx_seq_one_letter_code
_entity_poly.pdbx_strand_id
1 'polypeptide(L)'
;MDAFGSALHSAFVGAFGPYLKGILEERGLPALSDELLADAGRWLDEHLANLLDLTYREQRRSPLEVVQEALSGPTAALSELGVKAPLRDPVSVAAMPGDTYGLAPASSAVLGEAAFEAHLAWGMAKAKALAPLVTGVGRGVAVVSGDLMDISRFEDAANSAGMNVLVWGKSEDPVRPVVAFVDITNPEAEEAIRVLAGEQVRVIAYGPHVDEDAMARAVALGASTVLPRSRLFRAIGDHLPRLA
;
A
#
# COMPACT_ATOMS: atom_id res chain seq x y z
N MET A 1 12.15 -0.16 -12.53
CA MET A 1 10.79 0.27 -12.92
C MET A 1 9.99 -0.84 -13.62
N ASP A 2 8.72 -1.04 -13.27
CA ASP A 2 7.79 -1.96 -13.96
C ASP A 2 7.10 -1.28 -15.18
N ALA A 3 6.25 -2.02 -15.89
CA ALA A 3 5.56 -1.49 -17.09
C ALA A 3 4.63 -0.30 -16.77
N PHE A 4 3.99 -0.28 -15.60
CA PHE A 4 3.13 0.83 -15.17
C PHE A 4 3.95 2.08 -14.87
N GLY A 5 5.06 1.93 -14.15
CA GLY A 5 5.99 3.01 -13.85
C GLY A 5 6.57 3.59 -15.14
N SER A 6 6.95 2.77 -16.12
CA SER A 6 7.50 3.25 -17.38
C SER A 6 6.47 4.08 -18.19
N ALA A 7 5.21 3.64 -18.24
CA ALA A 7 4.15 4.39 -18.92
C ALA A 7 3.86 5.72 -18.23
N LEU A 8 3.79 5.72 -16.89
CA LEU A 8 3.59 6.93 -16.08
C LEU A 8 4.74 7.92 -16.26
N HIS A 9 5.98 7.44 -16.17
CA HIS A 9 7.18 8.25 -16.34
C HIS A 9 7.19 8.94 -17.70
N SER A 10 7.02 8.17 -18.77
CA SER A 10 6.97 8.67 -20.15
C SER A 10 5.86 9.70 -20.35
N ALA A 11 4.65 9.44 -19.84
CA ALA A 11 3.51 10.35 -19.97
C ALA A 11 3.74 11.69 -19.25
N PHE A 12 4.31 11.65 -18.03
CA PHE A 12 4.55 12.86 -17.24
C PHE A 12 5.71 13.70 -17.79
N VAL A 13 6.84 13.06 -18.11
CA VAL A 13 8.01 13.75 -18.70
C VAL A 13 7.66 14.34 -20.07
N GLY A 14 6.94 13.58 -20.90
CA GLY A 14 6.51 14.05 -22.23
C GLY A 14 5.52 15.22 -22.17
N ALA A 15 4.64 15.26 -21.16
CA ALA A 15 3.65 16.33 -21.01
C ALA A 15 4.20 17.61 -20.38
N PHE A 16 5.29 17.52 -19.59
CA PHE A 16 5.76 18.63 -18.76
C PHE A 16 6.13 19.90 -19.55
N GLY A 17 6.95 19.77 -20.59
CA GLY A 17 7.38 20.91 -21.40
C GLY A 17 6.22 21.63 -22.10
N PRO A 18 5.36 20.92 -22.86
CA PRO A 18 4.15 21.51 -23.46
C PRO A 18 3.23 22.16 -22.43
N TYR A 19 3.01 21.51 -21.28
CA TYR A 19 2.19 22.06 -20.19
C TYR A 19 2.75 23.39 -19.68
N LEU A 20 4.05 23.43 -19.36
CA LEU A 20 4.69 24.62 -18.82
C LEU A 20 4.66 25.78 -19.82
N LYS A 21 4.90 25.53 -21.11
CA LYS A 21 4.76 26.55 -22.15
C LYS A 21 3.32 27.07 -22.22
N GLY A 22 2.34 26.16 -22.25
CA GLY A 22 0.93 26.52 -22.32
C GLY A 22 0.44 27.34 -21.13
N ILE A 23 0.82 26.97 -19.89
CA ILE A 23 0.36 27.70 -18.70
C ILE A 23 1.01 29.08 -18.55
N LEU A 24 2.25 29.25 -19.04
CA LEU A 24 2.89 30.57 -19.11
C LEU A 24 2.14 31.48 -20.08
N GLU A 25 1.82 30.97 -21.28
CA GLU A 25 1.06 31.70 -22.30
C GLU A 25 -0.36 32.05 -21.83
N GLU A 26 -1.09 31.08 -21.27
CA GLU A 26 -2.45 31.27 -20.74
C GLU A 26 -2.52 32.39 -19.70
N ARG A 27 -1.45 32.56 -18.92
CA ARG A 27 -1.37 33.58 -17.87
C ARG A 27 -0.71 34.89 -18.30
N GLY A 28 -0.29 34.99 -19.56
CA GLY A 28 0.45 36.15 -20.05
C GLY A 28 1.77 36.37 -19.32
N LEU A 29 2.40 35.30 -18.83
CA LEU A 29 3.72 35.33 -18.21
C LEU A 29 4.80 35.29 -19.31
N PRO A 30 5.99 35.88 -19.08
CA PRO A 30 7.05 35.82 -20.06
C PRO A 30 7.49 34.37 -20.32
N ALA A 31 7.82 34.08 -21.57
CA ALA A 31 8.43 32.83 -21.93
C ALA A 31 9.77 32.65 -21.19
N LEU A 32 10.01 31.45 -20.70
CA LEU A 32 11.27 31.06 -20.08
C LEU A 32 12.26 30.59 -21.15
N SER A 33 13.56 30.61 -20.84
CA SER A 33 14.58 30.10 -21.74
C SER A 33 14.42 28.60 -21.98
N ASP A 34 14.74 28.13 -23.19
CA ASP A 34 14.71 26.69 -23.49
C ASP A 34 15.65 25.89 -22.58
N GLU A 35 16.78 26.49 -22.14
CA GLU A 35 17.69 25.86 -21.17
C GLU A 35 17.00 25.62 -19.82
N LEU A 36 16.28 26.62 -19.29
CA LEU A 36 15.57 26.48 -18.02
C LEU A 36 14.43 25.45 -18.11
N LEU A 37 13.73 25.40 -19.24
CA LEU A 37 12.71 24.39 -19.50
C LEU A 37 13.33 22.99 -19.56
N ALA A 38 14.49 22.85 -20.19
CA ALA A 38 15.23 21.60 -20.26
C ALA A 38 15.77 21.18 -18.88
N ASP A 39 16.28 22.11 -18.07
CA ASP A 39 16.72 21.86 -16.69
C ASP A 39 15.58 21.35 -15.81
N ALA A 40 14.43 22.02 -15.85
CA ALA A 40 13.25 21.59 -15.09
C ALA A 40 12.76 20.21 -15.56
N GLY A 41 12.81 19.94 -16.87
CA GLY A 41 12.49 18.64 -17.44
C GLY A 41 13.45 17.54 -16.99
N ARG A 42 14.76 17.80 -16.99
CA ARG A 42 15.79 16.87 -16.48
C ARG A 42 15.59 16.56 -15.00
N TRP A 43 15.31 17.60 -14.21
CA TRP A 43 15.03 17.44 -12.78
C TRP A 43 13.81 16.52 -12.57
N LEU A 44 12.71 16.77 -13.29
CA LEU A 44 11.50 15.93 -13.21
C LEU A 44 11.80 14.48 -13.61
N ASP A 45 12.49 14.29 -14.72
CA ASP A 45 12.88 12.97 -15.23
C ASP A 45 13.61 12.15 -14.16
N GLU A 46 14.68 12.72 -13.58
CA GLU A 46 15.47 12.08 -12.53
C GLU A 46 14.64 11.78 -11.27
N HIS A 47 13.90 12.76 -10.77
CA HIS A 47 13.18 12.62 -9.50
C HIS A 47 11.96 11.70 -9.60
N LEU A 48 11.31 11.68 -10.76
CA LEU A 48 10.21 10.77 -11.03
C LEU A 48 10.73 9.34 -11.22
N ALA A 49 11.84 9.14 -11.92
CA ALA A 49 12.49 7.84 -12.02
C ALA A 49 12.87 7.29 -10.64
N ASN A 50 13.52 8.13 -9.81
CA ASN A 50 13.87 7.78 -8.44
C ASN A 50 12.65 7.42 -7.59
N LEU A 51 11.54 8.17 -7.70
CA LEU A 51 10.30 7.84 -6.99
C LEU A 51 9.76 6.47 -7.42
N LEU A 52 9.75 6.18 -8.72
CA LEU A 52 9.13 4.98 -9.29
C LEU A 52 9.98 3.72 -9.12
N ASP A 53 11.26 3.84 -8.81
CA ASP A 53 12.12 2.72 -8.41
C ASP A 53 11.96 2.31 -6.93
N LEU A 54 11.34 3.16 -6.10
CA LEU A 54 10.99 2.80 -4.72
C LEU A 54 9.82 1.82 -4.67
N THR A 55 9.75 1.02 -3.60
CA THR A 55 8.53 0.24 -3.32
C THR A 55 7.35 1.17 -3.05
N TYR A 56 6.13 0.72 -3.34
CA TYR A 56 4.92 1.52 -3.08
C TYR A 56 4.80 2.03 -1.63
N ARG A 57 5.37 1.30 -0.67
CA ARG A 57 5.40 1.69 0.75
C ARG A 57 6.36 2.85 1.02
N GLU A 58 7.46 2.93 0.29
CA GLU A 58 8.49 3.95 0.46
C GLU A 58 8.19 5.22 -0.34
N GLN A 59 7.31 5.13 -1.34
CA GLN A 59 6.79 6.27 -2.10
C GLN A 59 5.93 7.18 -1.21
N ARG A 60 6.56 8.12 -0.50
CA ARG A 60 5.87 9.11 0.35
C ARG A 60 5.25 10.28 -0.42
N ARG A 61 5.67 10.46 -1.67
CA ARG A 61 5.12 11.45 -2.61
C ARG A 61 4.35 10.75 -3.73
N SER A 62 3.50 11.49 -4.41
CA SER A 62 2.83 11.13 -5.66
C SER A 62 3.60 11.67 -6.86
N PRO A 63 3.42 11.08 -8.05
CA PRO A 63 3.96 11.59 -9.30
C PRO A 63 3.58 13.05 -9.57
N LEU A 64 2.35 13.45 -9.22
CA LEU A 64 1.88 14.82 -9.38
C LEU A 64 2.65 15.79 -8.47
N GLU A 65 2.92 15.43 -7.22
CA GLU A 65 3.74 16.25 -6.32
C GLU A 65 5.16 16.47 -6.86
N VAL A 66 5.75 15.48 -7.55
CA VAL A 66 7.06 15.64 -8.18
C VAL A 66 6.99 16.65 -9.34
N VAL A 67 5.94 16.62 -10.18
CA VAL A 67 5.73 17.63 -11.23
C VAL A 67 5.59 19.03 -10.63
N GLN A 68 4.85 19.13 -9.53
CA GLN A 68 4.63 20.39 -8.84
C GLN A 68 5.95 20.96 -8.26
N GLU A 69 6.83 20.09 -7.75
CA GLU A 69 8.14 20.48 -7.24
C GLU A 69 9.11 20.91 -8.36
N ALA A 70 9.02 20.28 -9.54
CA ALA A 70 9.81 20.65 -10.72
C ALA A 70 9.57 22.11 -11.19
N LEU A 71 8.44 22.70 -10.81
CA LEU A 71 8.07 24.08 -11.15
C LEU A 71 8.70 25.14 -10.22
N SER A 72 9.46 24.72 -9.21
CA SER A 72 10.21 25.63 -8.33
C SER A 72 11.24 26.46 -9.10
N GLY A 73 12.01 25.85 -10.01
CA GLY A 73 12.97 26.55 -10.88
C GLY A 73 12.30 27.59 -11.79
N PRO A 74 11.28 27.22 -12.58
CA PRO A 74 10.46 28.16 -13.34
C PRO A 74 9.88 29.31 -12.51
N THR A 75 9.38 29.02 -11.31
CA THR A 75 8.86 30.02 -10.37
C THR A 75 9.95 31.00 -9.93
N ALA A 76 11.13 30.50 -9.55
CA ALA A 76 12.26 31.32 -9.15
C ALA A 76 12.71 32.24 -10.29
N ALA A 77 12.79 31.73 -11.52
CA ALA A 77 13.19 32.52 -12.69
C ALA A 77 12.21 33.67 -12.99
N LEU A 78 10.90 33.42 -12.91
CA LEU A 78 9.90 34.50 -13.05
C LEU A 78 10.06 35.57 -11.97
N SER A 79 10.39 35.16 -10.74
CA SER A 79 10.67 36.08 -9.64
C SER A 79 11.93 36.91 -9.89
N GLU A 80 13.01 36.30 -10.39
CA GLU A 80 14.26 36.98 -10.72
C GLU A 80 14.09 37.98 -11.87
N LEU A 81 13.20 37.68 -12.81
CA LEU A 81 12.79 38.61 -13.88
C LEU A 81 11.91 39.76 -13.37
N GLY A 82 11.55 39.79 -12.08
CA GLY A 82 10.72 40.84 -11.49
C GLY A 82 9.25 40.76 -11.92
N VAL A 83 8.78 39.60 -12.39
CA VAL A 83 7.40 39.42 -12.81
C VAL A 83 6.50 39.56 -11.58
N LYS A 84 5.52 40.46 -11.65
CA LYS A 84 4.57 40.66 -10.55
C LYS A 84 3.70 39.41 -10.36
N ALA A 85 3.73 38.84 -9.15
CA ALA A 85 2.88 37.71 -8.81
C ALA A 85 1.39 38.07 -8.98
N PRO A 86 0.57 37.20 -9.60
CA PRO A 86 -0.86 37.41 -9.71
C PRO A 86 -1.55 37.35 -8.34
N LEU A 87 -2.72 37.98 -8.21
CA LEU A 87 -3.56 37.77 -7.04
C LEU A 87 -4.09 36.33 -7.08
N ARG A 88 -3.80 35.55 -6.04
CA ARG A 88 -4.22 34.16 -5.93
C ARG A 88 -5.31 33.98 -4.89
N ASP A 89 -6.17 33.00 -5.14
CA ASP A 89 -7.16 32.52 -4.18
C ASP A 89 -6.47 31.99 -2.89
N PRO A 90 -6.95 32.37 -1.69
CA PRO A 90 -6.33 31.97 -0.43
C PRO A 90 -6.27 30.46 -0.20
N VAL A 91 -7.27 29.69 -0.66
CA VAL A 91 -7.27 28.23 -0.52
C VAL A 91 -6.15 27.62 -1.37
N SER A 92 -5.98 28.14 -2.59
CA SER A 92 -4.93 27.71 -3.50
C SER A 92 -3.51 28.03 -2.98
N VAL A 93 -3.34 29.21 -2.38
CA VAL A 93 -2.06 29.59 -1.72
C VAL A 93 -1.79 28.70 -0.51
N ALA A 94 -2.81 28.37 0.28
CA ALA A 94 -2.66 27.50 1.43
C ALA A 94 -2.30 26.05 1.01
N ALA A 95 -2.90 25.55 -0.07
CA ALA A 95 -2.62 24.22 -0.60
C ALA A 95 -1.20 24.11 -1.18
N MET A 96 -0.69 25.17 -1.82
CA MET A 96 0.60 25.18 -2.49
C MET A 96 1.37 26.49 -2.24
N PRO A 97 1.98 26.67 -1.06
CA PRO A 97 2.59 27.95 -0.68
C PRO A 97 3.77 28.38 -1.57
N GLY A 98 4.49 27.43 -2.18
CA GLY A 98 5.64 27.72 -3.05
C GLY A 98 5.26 28.12 -4.47
N ASP A 99 4.01 27.93 -4.87
CA ASP A 99 3.57 28.12 -6.25
C ASP A 99 3.17 29.58 -6.53
N THR A 100 4.13 30.50 -6.46
CA THR A 100 3.85 31.95 -6.47
C THR A 100 3.08 32.42 -7.71
N TYR A 101 3.33 31.81 -8.87
CA TYR A 101 2.70 32.17 -10.15
C TYR A 101 1.55 31.24 -10.55
N GLY A 102 1.16 30.30 -9.68
CA GLY A 102 0.09 29.34 -9.92
C GLY A 102 0.45 28.17 -10.84
N LEU A 103 1.72 28.02 -11.26
CA LEU A 103 2.14 27.15 -12.36
C LEU A 103 1.81 25.68 -12.11
N ALA A 104 1.62 25.29 -10.86
CA ALA A 104 1.37 23.91 -10.49
C ALA A 104 0.05 23.35 -11.05
N PRO A 105 0.07 22.17 -11.67
CA PRO A 105 -1.16 21.50 -12.09
C PRO A 105 -1.96 21.05 -10.86
N ALA A 106 -3.25 21.38 -10.83
CA ALA A 106 -4.16 20.96 -9.75
C ALA A 106 -4.53 19.46 -9.83
N SER A 107 -4.38 18.84 -10.99
CA SER A 107 -4.62 17.41 -11.21
C SER A 107 -3.78 16.91 -12.40
N SER A 108 -3.54 15.60 -12.52
CA SER A 108 -2.86 15.04 -13.70
C SER A 108 -3.68 15.15 -14.98
N ALA A 109 -4.99 15.40 -14.90
CA ALA A 109 -5.85 15.57 -16.08
C ALA A 109 -5.44 16.76 -16.95
N VAL A 110 -4.88 17.81 -16.34
CA VAL A 110 -4.42 19.00 -17.09
C VAL A 110 -3.13 18.73 -17.88
N LEU A 111 -2.43 17.63 -17.61
CA LEU A 111 -1.25 17.18 -18.36
C LEU A 111 -1.64 16.34 -19.59
N GLY A 112 -2.93 16.06 -19.78
CA GLY A 112 -3.46 15.26 -20.89
C GLY A 112 -3.95 13.88 -20.47
N GLU A 113 -4.69 13.24 -21.37
CA GLU A 113 -5.38 11.96 -21.13
C GLU A 113 -4.40 10.83 -20.75
N ALA A 114 -3.29 10.69 -21.47
CA ALA A 114 -2.28 9.67 -21.17
C ALA A 114 -1.67 9.81 -19.77
N ALA A 115 -1.38 11.04 -19.33
CA ALA A 115 -0.87 11.30 -17.98
C ALA A 115 -1.95 11.02 -16.92
N PHE A 116 -3.21 11.37 -17.20
CA PHE A 116 -4.32 11.06 -16.32
C PHE A 116 -4.52 9.56 -16.10
N GLU A 117 -4.62 8.79 -17.18
CA GLU A 117 -4.81 7.35 -17.14
C GLU A 117 -3.65 6.64 -16.46
N ALA A 118 -2.41 7.01 -16.78
CA ALA A 118 -1.24 6.43 -16.15
C ALA A 118 -1.18 6.73 -14.64
N HIS A 119 -1.57 7.94 -14.23
CA HIS A 119 -1.62 8.31 -12.81
C HIS A 119 -2.70 7.53 -12.05
N LEU A 120 -3.88 7.32 -12.66
CA LEU A 120 -4.92 6.47 -12.09
C LEU A 120 -4.45 5.01 -11.97
N ALA A 121 -3.80 4.48 -13.01
CA ALA A 121 -3.26 3.13 -12.99
C ALA A 121 -2.23 2.93 -11.87
N TRP A 122 -1.30 3.88 -11.71
CA TRP A 122 -0.35 3.90 -10.59
C TRP A 122 -1.07 3.94 -9.24
N GLY A 123 -2.08 4.80 -9.08
CA GLY A 123 -2.85 4.94 -7.85
C GLY A 123 -3.57 3.64 -7.47
N MET A 124 -4.19 2.97 -8.44
CA MET A 124 -4.83 1.66 -8.23
C MET A 124 -3.81 0.58 -7.86
N ALA A 125 -2.66 0.53 -8.54
CA ALA A 125 -1.61 -0.44 -8.24
C ALA A 125 -1.04 -0.23 -6.83
N LYS A 126 -0.77 1.03 -6.45
CA LYS A 126 -0.33 1.40 -5.10
C LYS A 126 -1.37 1.05 -4.04
N ALA A 127 -2.64 1.38 -4.27
CA ALA A 127 -3.73 1.04 -3.37
C ALA A 127 -3.87 -0.48 -3.19
N LYS A 128 -3.81 -1.25 -4.27
CA LYS A 128 -3.85 -2.73 -4.21
C LYS A 128 -2.68 -3.29 -3.41
N ALA A 129 -1.47 -2.76 -3.60
CA ALA A 129 -0.28 -3.20 -2.88
C ALA A 129 -0.32 -2.84 -1.37
N LEU A 130 -0.93 -1.71 -1.02
CA LEU A 130 -1.01 -1.23 0.36
C LEU A 130 -2.28 -1.66 1.10
N ALA A 131 -3.33 -2.09 0.39
CA ALA A 131 -4.61 -2.49 1.00
C ALA A 131 -4.43 -3.47 2.17
N PRO A 132 -3.62 -4.53 2.09
CA PRO A 132 -3.44 -5.45 3.22
C PRO A 132 -2.84 -4.81 4.48
N LEU A 133 -2.07 -3.74 4.30
CA LEU A 133 -1.43 -3.01 5.40
C LEU A 133 -2.36 -1.98 6.06
N VAL A 134 -3.31 -1.44 5.28
CA VAL A 134 -4.17 -0.32 5.71
C VAL A 134 -5.55 -0.80 6.15
N THR A 135 -6.12 -1.78 5.46
CA THR A 135 -7.50 -2.26 5.73
C THR A 135 -7.54 -3.56 6.53
N GLY A 136 -6.40 -4.24 6.70
CA GLY A 136 -6.36 -5.59 7.28
C GLY A 136 -6.89 -6.70 6.36
N VAL A 137 -7.43 -6.35 5.19
CA VAL A 137 -7.90 -7.29 4.16
C VAL A 137 -6.68 -7.98 3.53
N GLY A 138 -6.45 -9.23 3.90
CA GLY A 138 -5.18 -9.94 3.62
C GLY A 138 -4.38 -10.30 4.88
N ARG A 139 -4.97 -10.18 6.08
CA ARG A 139 -4.54 -10.96 7.24
C ARG A 139 -5.29 -12.29 7.24
N GLY A 140 -4.53 -13.37 7.13
CA GLY A 140 -5.08 -14.72 7.18
C GLY A 140 -5.27 -15.20 8.61
N VAL A 141 -6.30 -15.99 8.84
CA VAL A 141 -6.40 -16.92 9.96
C VAL A 141 -6.14 -18.30 9.39
N ALA A 142 -5.01 -18.91 9.71
CA ALA A 142 -4.75 -20.29 9.29
C ALA A 142 -5.56 -21.25 10.16
N VAL A 143 -6.20 -22.24 9.54
CA VAL A 143 -6.95 -23.29 10.23
C VAL A 143 -6.46 -24.64 9.75
N VAL A 144 -6.00 -25.45 10.69
CA VAL A 144 -5.62 -26.86 10.48
C VAL A 144 -6.64 -27.69 11.23
N SER A 145 -7.68 -28.16 10.54
CA SER A 145 -8.70 -29.04 11.12
C SER A 145 -9.28 -29.96 10.06
N GLY A 146 -9.64 -31.18 10.45
CA GLY A 146 -10.40 -32.11 9.62
C GLY A 146 -11.92 -31.95 9.78
N ASP A 147 -12.39 -31.20 10.79
CA ASP A 147 -13.81 -31.01 11.10
C ASP A 147 -14.36 -29.78 10.34
N LEU A 148 -15.28 -30.02 9.40
CA LEU A 148 -15.92 -28.96 8.61
C LEU A 148 -16.70 -27.96 9.48
N MET A 149 -17.23 -28.39 10.63
CA MET A 149 -17.94 -27.51 11.55
C MET A 149 -16.99 -26.57 12.29
N ASP A 150 -15.77 -27.02 12.59
CA ASP A 150 -14.75 -26.16 13.18
C ASP A 150 -14.30 -25.11 12.17
N ILE A 151 -14.03 -25.53 10.93
CA ILE A 151 -13.66 -24.62 9.84
C ILE A 151 -14.72 -23.53 9.65
N SER A 152 -16.00 -23.91 9.51
CA SER A 152 -17.10 -22.96 9.33
C SER A 152 -17.21 -21.94 10.48
N ARG A 153 -16.96 -22.36 11.73
CA ARG A 153 -16.97 -21.44 12.87
C ARG A 153 -15.80 -20.47 12.87
N PHE A 154 -14.62 -20.91 12.42
CA PHE A 154 -13.49 -20.00 12.20
C PHE A 154 -13.74 -19.04 11.06
N GLU A 155 -14.39 -19.49 9.97
CA GLU A 155 -14.83 -18.62 8.87
C GLU A 155 -15.77 -17.53 9.36
N ASP A 156 -16.82 -17.89 10.10
CA ASP A 156 -17.76 -16.92 10.66
C ASP A 156 -17.07 -15.88 11.55
N ALA A 157 -16.18 -16.34 12.44
CA ALA A 157 -15.46 -15.46 13.37
C ALA A 157 -14.45 -14.56 12.64
N ALA A 158 -13.69 -15.10 11.69
CA ALA A 158 -12.72 -14.35 10.90
C ALA A 158 -13.39 -13.33 9.99
N ASN A 159 -14.48 -13.71 9.31
CA ASN A 159 -15.26 -12.82 8.45
C ASN A 159 -15.86 -11.66 9.26
N SER A 160 -16.40 -11.96 10.45
CA SER A 160 -16.90 -10.93 11.37
C SER A 160 -15.80 -9.95 11.82
N ALA A 161 -14.54 -10.40 11.81
CA ALA A 161 -13.36 -9.60 12.11
C ALA A 161 -12.66 -9.04 10.86
N GLY A 162 -13.24 -9.16 9.67
CA GLY A 162 -12.67 -8.65 8.41
C GLY A 162 -11.42 -9.40 7.91
N MET A 163 -11.24 -10.66 8.30
CA MET A 163 -10.09 -11.50 7.95
C MET A 163 -10.48 -12.68 7.06
N ASN A 164 -9.50 -13.20 6.32
CA ASN A 164 -9.69 -14.37 5.46
C ASN A 164 -9.26 -15.65 6.20
N VAL A 165 -10.00 -16.74 6.04
CA VAL A 165 -9.57 -18.06 6.54
C VAL A 165 -8.75 -18.77 5.48
N LEU A 166 -7.60 -19.31 5.89
CA LEU A 166 -6.71 -20.12 5.08
C LEU A 166 -6.73 -21.54 5.63
N VAL A 167 -7.35 -22.46 4.90
CA VAL A 167 -7.34 -23.87 5.29
C VAL A 167 -6.02 -24.49 4.86
N TRP A 168 -5.31 -25.07 5.82
CA TRP A 168 -4.02 -25.71 5.60
C TRP A 168 -4.11 -26.81 4.53
N GLY A 169 -3.11 -26.85 3.64
CA GLY A 169 -3.06 -27.79 2.52
C GLY A 169 -4.06 -27.53 1.38
N LYS A 170 -4.91 -26.50 1.49
CA LYS A 170 -5.95 -26.18 0.47
C LYS A 170 -5.87 -24.76 -0.09
N SER A 171 -5.07 -23.88 0.51
CA SER A 171 -4.93 -22.49 0.06
C SER A 171 -3.63 -22.31 -0.73
N GLU A 172 -3.76 -21.81 -1.96
CA GLU A 172 -2.63 -21.31 -2.77
C GLU A 172 -2.41 -19.79 -2.58
N ASP A 173 -3.20 -19.17 -1.69
CA ASP A 173 -3.25 -17.71 -1.54
C ASP A 173 -1.97 -17.21 -0.82
N PRO A 174 -1.22 -16.23 -1.36
CA PRO A 174 -0.01 -15.68 -0.73
C PRO A 174 -0.26 -14.90 0.57
N VAL A 175 -1.49 -14.92 1.10
CA VAL A 175 -1.89 -14.26 2.34
C VAL A 175 -1.14 -14.90 3.50
N ARG A 176 -0.32 -14.11 4.21
CA ARG A 176 0.36 -14.59 5.42
C ARG A 176 -0.61 -14.59 6.60
N PRO A 177 -0.79 -15.72 7.30
CA PRO A 177 -1.62 -15.76 8.48
C PRO A 177 -0.95 -15.01 9.64
N VAL A 178 -1.75 -14.27 10.40
CA VAL A 178 -1.30 -13.57 11.61
C VAL A 178 -1.53 -14.40 12.88
N VAL A 179 -2.46 -15.35 12.81
CA VAL A 179 -2.75 -16.34 13.84
C VAL A 179 -3.12 -17.65 13.15
N ALA A 180 -2.76 -18.76 13.78
CA ALA A 180 -3.11 -20.10 13.34
C ALA A 180 -3.85 -20.87 14.43
N PHE A 181 -4.92 -21.58 14.08
CA PHE A 181 -5.62 -22.51 14.94
C PHE A 181 -5.37 -23.93 14.45
N VAL A 182 -4.75 -24.74 15.30
CA VAL A 182 -4.35 -26.11 14.93
C VAL A 182 -5.05 -27.12 15.82
N ASP A 183 -5.89 -27.95 15.21
CA ASP A 183 -6.45 -29.13 15.87
C ASP A 183 -5.34 -30.17 16.08
N ILE A 184 -4.97 -30.43 17.34
CA ILE A 184 -3.91 -31.39 17.69
C ILE A 184 -4.26 -32.84 17.32
N THR A 185 -5.52 -33.11 16.98
CA THR A 185 -5.94 -34.42 16.48
C THR A 185 -5.77 -34.58 14.97
N ASN A 186 -5.48 -33.48 14.25
CA ASN A 186 -5.19 -33.52 12.83
C ASN A 186 -3.83 -34.20 12.58
N PRO A 187 -3.72 -35.14 11.63
CA PRO A 187 -2.45 -35.80 11.30
C PRO A 187 -1.31 -34.86 10.92
N GLU A 188 -1.63 -33.70 10.33
CA GLU A 188 -0.65 -32.68 9.89
C GLU A 188 -0.36 -31.63 10.98
N ALA A 189 -0.93 -31.78 12.18
CA ALA A 189 -0.84 -30.78 13.25
C ALA A 189 0.60 -30.45 13.64
N GLU A 190 1.46 -31.46 13.83
CA GLU A 190 2.82 -31.23 14.30
C GLU A 190 3.69 -30.51 13.26
N GLU A 191 3.52 -30.86 11.99
CA GLU A 191 4.19 -30.18 10.87
C GLU A 191 3.70 -28.74 10.75
N ALA A 192 2.39 -28.54 10.76
CA ALA A 192 1.80 -27.21 10.65
C ALA A 192 2.23 -26.29 11.80
N ILE A 193 2.24 -26.78 13.05
CA ILE A 193 2.73 -25.99 14.21
C ILE A 193 4.16 -25.55 13.97
N ARG A 194 5.04 -26.47 13.55
CA ARG A 194 6.46 -26.20 13.36
C ARG A 194 6.71 -25.17 12.26
N VAL A 195 6.04 -25.32 11.11
CA VAL A 195 6.17 -24.42 9.96
C VAL A 195 5.65 -23.02 10.34
N LEU A 196 4.43 -22.93 10.87
CA LEU A 196 3.79 -21.66 11.19
C LEU A 196 4.53 -20.92 12.31
N ALA A 197 4.97 -21.64 13.35
CA ALA A 197 5.77 -21.04 14.41
C ALA A 197 7.15 -20.58 13.90
N GLY A 198 7.78 -21.33 13.00
CA GLY A 198 9.03 -20.93 12.34
C GLY A 198 8.91 -19.66 11.51
N GLU A 199 7.72 -19.41 10.93
CA GLU A 199 7.37 -18.17 10.24
C GLU A 199 6.91 -17.04 11.19
N GLN A 200 7.04 -17.23 12.51
CA GLN A 200 6.64 -16.29 13.55
C GLN A 200 5.13 -16.02 13.59
N VAL A 201 4.32 -16.96 13.08
CA VAL A 201 2.86 -16.91 13.23
C VAL A 201 2.51 -17.31 14.66
N ARG A 202 1.56 -16.60 15.29
CA ARG A 202 1.03 -17.00 16.60
C ARG A 202 0.20 -18.26 16.44
N VAL A 203 0.66 -19.38 16.97
CA VAL A 203 -0.03 -20.68 16.88
C VAL A 203 -0.81 -20.98 18.16
N ILE A 204 -2.10 -21.27 18.02
CA ILE A 204 -3.01 -21.71 19.08
C ILE A 204 -3.44 -23.14 18.77
N ALA A 205 -2.87 -24.08 19.50
CA ALA A 205 -3.22 -25.49 19.37
C ALA A 205 -4.51 -25.78 20.18
N TYR A 206 -5.37 -26.67 19.70
CA TYR A 206 -6.60 -27.04 20.39
C TYR A 206 -7.00 -28.48 20.16
N GLY A 207 -7.79 -29.06 21.06
CA GLY A 207 -8.28 -30.43 20.91
C GLY A 207 -9.34 -30.83 21.93
N PRO A 208 -9.99 -32.00 21.76
CA PRO A 208 -11.02 -32.50 22.68
C PRO A 208 -10.45 -32.87 24.06
N HIS A 209 -9.21 -33.37 24.11
CA HIS A 209 -8.50 -33.72 25.35
C HIS A 209 -7.12 -33.07 25.32
N VAL A 210 -6.92 -32.04 26.15
CA VAL A 210 -5.64 -31.37 26.35
C VAL A 210 -5.14 -31.76 27.73
N ASP A 211 -4.33 -32.81 27.77
CA ASP A 211 -3.57 -33.23 28.96
C ASP A 211 -2.18 -32.57 28.99
N GLU A 212 -1.43 -32.82 30.07
CA GLU A 212 -0.09 -32.25 30.24
C GLU A 212 0.87 -32.67 29.12
N ASP A 213 0.76 -33.90 28.64
CA ASP A 213 1.63 -34.42 27.59
C ASP A 213 1.33 -33.78 26.23
N ALA A 214 0.05 -33.64 25.87
CA ALA A 214 -0.38 -32.96 24.65
C ALA A 214 0.02 -31.48 24.68
N MET A 215 -0.09 -30.84 25.84
CA MET A 215 0.32 -29.45 26.01
C MET A 215 1.84 -29.31 25.85
N ALA A 216 2.63 -30.16 26.52
CA ALA A 216 4.09 -30.14 26.43
C ALA A 216 4.58 -30.38 25.00
N ARG A 217 3.98 -31.34 24.28
CA ARG A 217 4.30 -31.63 22.87
C ARG A 217 4.04 -30.43 21.97
N ALA A 218 2.84 -29.84 22.02
CA ALA A 218 2.50 -28.72 21.15
C ALA A 218 3.36 -27.47 21.44
N VAL A 219 3.65 -27.19 22.71
CA VAL A 219 4.55 -26.09 23.10
C VAL A 219 5.98 -26.32 22.61
N ALA A 220 6.50 -27.55 22.73
CA ALA A 220 7.83 -27.90 22.23
C ALA A 220 7.97 -27.72 20.71
N LEU A 221 6.87 -27.83 19.96
CA LEU A 221 6.82 -27.59 18.52
C LEU A 221 6.69 -26.10 18.16
N GLY A 222 6.40 -25.22 19.12
CA GLY A 222 6.28 -23.78 18.93
C GLY A 222 4.88 -23.20 19.12
N ALA A 223 3.90 -23.99 19.57
CA ALA A 223 2.58 -23.45 19.90
C ALA A 223 2.67 -22.42 21.02
N SER A 224 2.10 -21.24 20.81
CA SER A 224 2.09 -20.15 21.80
C SER A 224 1.11 -20.44 22.94
N THR A 225 0.04 -21.19 22.67
CA THR A 225 -0.98 -21.57 23.65
C THR A 225 -1.65 -22.87 23.20
N VAL A 226 -2.09 -23.68 24.16
CA VAL A 226 -2.86 -24.91 23.92
C VAL A 226 -4.17 -24.84 24.71
N LEU A 227 -5.31 -25.06 24.05
CA LEU A 227 -6.65 -24.87 24.66
C LEU A 227 -7.57 -26.07 24.43
N PRO A 228 -8.40 -26.43 25.41
CA PRO A 228 -9.52 -27.34 25.15
C PRO A 228 -10.47 -26.76 24.09
N ARG A 229 -10.95 -27.61 23.17
CA ARG A 229 -11.87 -27.22 22.08
C ARG A 229 -13.05 -26.41 22.62
N SER A 230 -13.70 -26.87 23.69
CA SER A 230 -14.85 -26.19 24.30
C SER A 230 -14.53 -24.78 24.81
N ARG A 231 -13.29 -24.52 25.25
CA ARG A 231 -12.85 -23.20 25.72
C ARG A 231 -12.57 -22.27 24.54
N LEU A 232 -11.88 -22.76 23.52
CA LEU A 232 -11.59 -21.99 22.31
C LEU A 232 -12.87 -21.52 21.62
N PHE A 233 -13.80 -22.45 21.36
CA PHE A 233 -15.02 -22.16 20.61
C PHE A 233 -16.01 -21.24 21.35
N ARG A 234 -15.88 -21.07 22.67
CA ARG A 234 -16.68 -20.09 23.43
C ARG A 234 -16.24 -18.65 23.18
N ALA A 235 -15.00 -18.44 22.74
CA ALA A 235 -14.36 -17.14 22.70
C ALA A 235 -13.34 -17.02 21.55
N ILE A 236 -13.66 -17.51 20.35
CA ILE A 236 -12.74 -17.46 19.19
C ILE A 236 -12.28 -16.01 18.95
N GLY A 237 -13.21 -15.05 19.01
CA GLY A 237 -12.92 -13.64 18.78
C GLY A 237 -11.87 -13.04 19.71
N ASP A 238 -11.75 -13.53 20.95
CA ASP A 238 -10.72 -13.05 21.90
C ASP A 238 -9.30 -13.47 21.49
N HIS A 239 -9.19 -14.48 20.64
CA HIS A 239 -7.94 -15.01 20.12
C HIS A 239 -7.58 -14.45 18.75
N LEU A 240 -8.51 -13.75 18.10
CA LEU A 240 -8.27 -13.05 16.85
C LEU A 240 -7.55 -11.71 17.10
N PRO A 241 -6.63 -11.30 16.23
CA PRO A 241 -6.03 -9.97 16.31
C PRO A 241 -7.10 -8.90 16.15
N ARG A 242 -7.07 -7.88 17.01
CA ARG A 242 -7.91 -6.70 16.83
C ARG A 242 -7.36 -5.89 15.65
N LEU A 243 -8.21 -5.63 14.67
CA LEU A 243 -7.93 -4.61 13.66
C LEU A 243 -7.96 -3.25 14.39
N ALA A 244 -6.84 -2.53 14.34
CA ALA A 244 -6.72 -1.19 14.88
C ALA A 244 -7.23 -0.17 13.86
#